data_AF-A0A6G1AN62-F1
#
_entry.id   AF-A0A6G1AN62-F1
#
_cell.length_a   1.000
_cell.length_b   1.000
_cell.length_c   1.000
_cell.angle_alpha   90.00
_cell.angle_beta   90.00
_cell.angle_gamma   90.00
#
_symmetry.space_group_name_H-M   'P 1'
#
loop_
_entity.id
_entity.type
_entity.pdbx_description
1 polymer ?
#
loop_
_entity_poly.entity_id
_entity_poly.type
_entity_poly.pdbx_seq_one_letter_code
_entity_poly.pdbx_strand_id
1 'polypeptide(L)'
;MTKRKNSPPKKLQEEMTARELLKTDISNITEQEFRTIIIKVIAGLEKSMEDIRETMATNNMELKNNYDVLKNAINEIHNKLEVEASNAWIEEAERKISDLEDTVIEKEETEKKRDKLIQEHERIVRELSDTIKQNNICNIGIPKEEERGKGAEGVLEQIIAENFPNLGREREVEIQEAQRTPLRCNLNPSSA
;
A
#
# COMPACT_ATOMS: atom_id res chain seq x y z
N MET A 1 -11.23 -25.61 -26.92
CA MET A 1 -11.79 -26.81 -27.55
C MET A 1 -10.84 -27.31 -28.62
N THR A 2 -9.93 -28.22 -28.27
CA THR A 2 -8.90 -28.76 -29.18
C THR A 2 -9.31 -30.16 -29.62
N LYS A 3 -9.46 -30.33 -30.95
CA LYS A 3 -9.89 -31.58 -31.59
C LYS A 3 -8.85 -32.68 -31.39
N ARG A 4 -9.26 -33.78 -30.77
CA ARG A 4 -8.55 -35.07 -30.77
C ARG A 4 -8.42 -35.56 -32.21
N LYS A 5 -7.20 -35.64 -32.75
CA LYS A 5 -6.93 -36.38 -33.99
C LYS A 5 -6.88 -37.86 -33.65
N ASN A 6 -7.94 -38.58 -34.00
CA ASN A 6 -7.94 -40.04 -33.96
C ASN A 6 -7.11 -40.56 -35.14
N SER A 7 -6.06 -41.33 -34.87
CA SER A 7 -5.30 -42.07 -35.87
C SER A 7 -6.17 -43.21 -36.45
N PRO A 8 -6.01 -43.56 -37.74
CA PRO A 8 -6.81 -44.61 -38.38
C PRO A 8 -6.38 -46.00 -37.86
N PRO A 9 -7.30 -46.98 -37.84
CA PRO A 9 -7.01 -48.31 -37.33
C PRO A 9 -5.98 -48.98 -38.24
N LYS A 10 -4.83 -49.36 -37.67
CA LYS A 10 -3.84 -50.21 -38.36
C LYS A 10 -4.54 -51.52 -38.72
N LYS A 11 -4.64 -51.80 -40.03
CA LYS A 11 -5.13 -53.08 -40.55
C LYS A 11 -4.32 -54.20 -39.90
N LEU A 12 -5.02 -55.15 -39.26
CA LEU A 12 -4.46 -56.46 -38.92
C LEU A 12 -4.06 -57.13 -40.23
N GLN A 13 -2.78 -57.02 -40.57
CA GLN A 13 -2.14 -57.98 -41.46
C GLN A 13 -1.73 -59.15 -40.55
N GLU A 14 -2.09 -60.36 -40.94
CA GLU A 14 -1.84 -61.61 -40.21
C GLU A 14 -0.32 -61.86 -40.01
N GLU A 15 0.31 -61.13 -39.09
CA GLU A 15 1.54 -61.54 -38.44
C GLU A 15 1.12 -62.47 -37.29
N MET A 16 1.33 -63.78 -37.44
CA MET A 16 1.36 -64.69 -36.28
C MET A 16 2.28 -64.07 -35.24
N THR A 17 1.72 -63.63 -34.12
CA THR A 17 2.48 -62.84 -33.14
C THR A 17 3.58 -63.70 -32.51
N ALA A 18 4.71 -63.11 -32.14
CA ALA A 18 5.80 -63.83 -31.45
C ALA A 18 5.32 -64.61 -30.20
N ARG A 19 4.17 -64.22 -29.61
CA ARG A 19 3.47 -64.92 -28.52
C ARG A 19 2.83 -66.25 -28.94
N GLU A 20 2.46 -66.42 -30.19
CA GLU A 20 1.90 -67.65 -30.74
C GLU A 20 3.00 -68.67 -31.04
N LEU A 21 4.19 -68.22 -31.46
CA LEU A 21 5.36 -69.08 -31.72
C LEU A 21 5.93 -69.72 -30.43
N LEU A 22 5.78 -69.05 -29.27
CA LEU A 22 6.17 -69.58 -27.96
C LEU A 22 5.20 -70.67 -27.43
N LYS A 23 4.03 -70.85 -28.04
CA LYS A 23 3.03 -71.87 -27.65
C LYS A 23 3.16 -73.19 -28.41
N THR A 24 4.05 -73.25 -29.40
CA THR A 24 4.27 -74.43 -30.24
C THR A 24 5.10 -75.47 -29.48
N ASP A 25 4.59 -76.71 -29.36
CA ASP A 25 5.31 -77.80 -28.71
C ASP A 25 6.54 -78.21 -29.55
N ILE A 26 7.72 -77.81 -29.07
CA ILE A 26 8.99 -77.93 -29.78
C ILE A 26 9.43 -79.41 -29.92
N SER A 27 8.82 -80.31 -29.13
CA SER A 27 9.20 -81.72 -29.10
C SER A 27 8.83 -82.53 -30.36
N ASN A 28 7.91 -82.02 -31.19
CA ASN A 28 7.36 -82.74 -32.35
C ASN A 28 7.56 -82.04 -33.71
N ILE A 29 8.42 -81.00 -33.79
CA ILE A 29 8.67 -80.25 -35.02
C ILE A 29 9.96 -80.68 -35.71
N THR A 30 10.02 -80.50 -37.04
CA THR A 30 11.24 -80.77 -37.82
C THR A 30 12.28 -79.66 -37.62
N GLU A 31 13.56 -79.98 -37.84
CA GLU A 31 14.65 -78.99 -37.70
C GLU A 31 14.48 -77.78 -38.64
N GLN A 32 13.90 -78.00 -39.82
CA GLN A 32 13.61 -76.92 -40.78
C GLN A 32 12.52 -75.96 -40.26
N GLU A 33 11.48 -76.50 -39.63
CA GLU A 33 10.43 -75.70 -38.98
C GLU A 33 11.02 -74.91 -37.80
N PHE A 34 11.85 -75.55 -36.97
CA PHE A 34 12.54 -74.87 -35.88
C PHE A 34 13.41 -73.70 -36.37
N ARG A 35 14.26 -73.92 -37.39
CA ARG A 35 15.07 -72.85 -38.00
C ARG A 35 14.22 -71.71 -38.56
N THR A 36 13.08 -72.02 -39.17
CA THR A 36 12.13 -71.02 -39.69
C THR A 36 11.53 -70.18 -38.57
N ILE A 37 11.17 -70.81 -37.44
CA ILE A 37 10.65 -70.11 -36.26
C ILE A 37 11.72 -69.15 -35.69
N ILE A 38 12.96 -69.61 -35.54
CA ILE A 38 14.06 -68.77 -35.03
C ILE A 38 14.30 -67.55 -35.93
N ILE A 39 14.35 -67.72 -37.26
CA ILE A 39 14.53 -66.62 -38.21
C ILE A 39 13.39 -65.60 -38.08
N LYS A 40 12.13 -66.06 -37.97
CA LYS A 40 10.98 -65.18 -37.79
C LYS A 40 11.05 -64.37 -36.49
N VAL A 41 11.48 -65.00 -35.39
CA VAL A 41 11.64 -64.31 -34.10
C VAL A 41 12.75 -63.26 -34.18
N ILE A 42 13.91 -63.59 -34.75
CA ILE A 42 15.02 -62.65 -34.91
C ILE A 42 14.61 -61.46 -35.78
N ALA A 43 13.99 -61.71 -36.95
CA ALA A 43 13.53 -60.64 -37.83
C ALA A 43 12.48 -59.74 -37.16
N GLY A 44 11.60 -60.32 -36.34
CA GLY A 44 10.63 -59.56 -35.54
C GLY A 44 11.30 -58.68 -34.47
N LEU A 45 12.34 -59.19 -33.81
CA LEU A 45 13.14 -58.43 -32.84
C LEU A 45 13.91 -57.29 -33.53
N GLU A 46 14.54 -57.55 -34.67
CA GLU A 46 15.24 -56.54 -35.46
C GLU A 46 14.31 -55.38 -35.85
N LYS A 47 13.12 -55.70 -36.37
CA LYS A 47 12.09 -54.71 -36.71
C LYS A 47 11.62 -53.91 -35.49
N SER A 48 11.39 -54.58 -34.35
CA SER A 48 11.03 -53.93 -33.09
C SER A 48 12.13 -52.99 -32.59
N MET A 49 13.39 -53.40 -32.69
CA MET A 49 14.53 -52.55 -32.31
C MET A 49 14.66 -51.35 -33.23
N GLU A 50 14.40 -51.52 -34.52
CA GLU A 50 14.39 -50.43 -35.50
C GLU A 50 13.32 -49.39 -35.20
N ASP A 51 12.09 -49.83 -34.95
CA ASP A 51 10.97 -48.95 -34.59
C ASP A 51 11.26 -48.17 -33.29
N ILE A 52 11.86 -48.82 -32.30
CA ILE A 52 12.27 -48.18 -31.03
C ILE A 52 13.37 -47.14 -31.29
N ARG A 53 14.36 -47.46 -32.13
CA ARG A 53 15.46 -46.57 -32.48
C ARG A 53 14.97 -45.32 -33.19
N GLU A 54 14.08 -45.46 -34.16
CA GLU A 54 13.48 -44.33 -34.87
C GLU A 54 12.65 -43.45 -33.92
N THR A 55 11.81 -44.08 -33.09
CA THR A 55 10.99 -43.36 -32.09
C THR A 55 11.85 -42.58 -31.10
N MET A 56 12.95 -43.17 -30.61
CA MET A 56 13.89 -42.48 -29.71
C MET A 56 14.59 -41.30 -30.40
N ALA A 57 14.97 -41.45 -31.67
CA ALA A 57 15.60 -40.37 -32.42
C ALA A 57 14.66 -39.16 -32.57
N THR A 58 13.38 -39.40 -32.91
CA THR A 58 12.37 -38.34 -33.00
C THR A 58 12.15 -37.66 -31.66
N ASN A 59 11.95 -38.42 -30.57
CA ASN A 59 11.75 -37.86 -29.24
C ASN A 59 12.94 -37.01 -28.77
N ASN A 60 14.17 -37.46 -29.04
CA ASN A 60 15.37 -36.69 -28.70
C ASN A 60 15.47 -35.38 -29.47
N MET A 61 15.06 -35.38 -30.75
CA MET A 61 15.00 -34.15 -31.56
C MET A 61 13.95 -33.17 -31.02
N GLU A 62 12.77 -33.66 -30.65
CA GLU A 62 11.72 -32.83 -30.03
C GLU A 62 12.14 -32.24 -28.68
N LEU A 63 12.76 -33.05 -27.81
CA LEU A 63 13.27 -32.59 -26.52
C LEU A 63 14.32 -31.50 -26.67
N LYS A 64 15.23 -31.65 -27.65
CA LYS A 64 16.25 -30.64 -27.94
C LYS A 64 15.61 -29.32 -28.41
N ASN A 65 14.65 -29.40 -29.34
CA ASN A 65 13.94 -28.21 -29.82
C ASN A 65 13.19 -27.51 -28.68
N ASN A 66 12.51 -28.27 -27.82
CA ASN A 66 11.82 -27.71 -26.66
C ASN A 66 12.79 -27.06 -25.68
N TYR A 67 13.96 -27.65 -25.45
CA TYR A 67 15.02 -27.06 -24.63
C TYR A 67 15.50 -25.71 -25.22
N ASP A 68 15.75 -25.64 -26.52
CA ASP A 68 16.19 -24.40 -27.18
C ASP A 68 15.11 -23.30 -27.12
N VAL A 69 13.84 -23.67 -27.30
CA VAL A 69 12.71 -22.73 -27.14
C VAL A 69 12.62 -22.20 -25.72
N LEU A 70 12.69 -23.09 -24.71
CA LEU A 70 12.64 -22.68 -23.30
C LEU A 70 13.82 -21.80 -22.92
N LYS A 71 15.03 -22.14 -23.37
CA LYS A 71 16.24 -21.34 -23.13
C LYS A 71 16.11 -19.93 -23.70
N ASN A 72 15.60 -19.80 -24.93
CA ASN A 72 15.37 -18.51 -25.55
C ASN A 72 14.29 -17.70 -24.82
N ALA A 73 13.18 -18.33 -24.42
CA ALA A 73 12.13 -17.66 -23.66
C ALA A 73 12.63 -17.15 -22.30
N ILE A 74 13.45 -17.93 -21.59
CA ILE A 74 14.07 -17.51 -20.32
C ILE A 74 14.97 -16.29 -20.55
N ASN A 75 15.82 -16.32 -21.58
CA ASN A 75 16.70 -15.18 -21.89
C ASN A 75 15.90 -13.92 -22.26
N GLU A 76 14.80 -14.05 -23.00
CA GLU A 76 13.95 -12.92 -23.35
C GLU A 76 13.25 -12.32 -22.11
N ILE A 77 12.77 -13.17 -21.20
CA ILE A 77 12.20 -12.74 -19.91
C ILE A 77 13.27 -12.03 -19.07
N HIS A 78 14.47 -12.61 -18.98
CA HIS A 78 15.59 -12.05 -18.24
C HIS A 78 15.96 -10.67 -18.79
N ASN A 79 16.16 -10.53 -20.10
CA ASN A 79 16.48 -9.24 -20.72
C ASN A 79 15.38 -8.20 -20.53
N LYS A 80 14.10 -8.59 -20.63
CA LYS A 80 12.96 -7.67 -20.39
C LYS A 80 12.87 -7.22 -18.94
N LEU A 81 13.20 -8.08 -17.98
CA LEU A 81 13.16 -7.78 -16.55
C LEU A 81 14.40 -7.01 -16.09
N GLU A 82 15.57 -7.34 -16.65
CA GLU A 82 16.87 -6.94 -16.10
C GLU A 82 17.40 -5.64 -16.69
N VAL A 83 17.14 -5.30 -17.95
CA VAL A 83 18.15 -4.44 -18.61
C VAL A 83 17.96 -2.94 -18.45
N GLU A 84 16.78 -2.33 -18.61
CA GLU A 84 16.75 -0.84 -18.65
C GLU A 84 15.55 -0.19 -17.97
N ALA A 85 14.35 -0.76 -18.12
CA ALA A 85 13.14 -0.08 -17.64
C ALA A 85 13.01 -0.06 -16.11
N SER A 86 13.29 -1.18 -15.44
CA SER A 86 13.18 -1.29 -13.98
C SER A 86 14.26 -0.46 -13.29
N ASN A 87 15.52 -0.55 -13.74
CA ASN A 87 16.63 0.17 -13.13
C ASN A 87 16.51 1.69 -13.36
N ALA A 88 16.18 2.13 -14.58
CA ALA A 88 15.96 3.56 -14.83
C ALA A 88 14.78 4.12 -14.04
N TRP A 89 13.71 3.34 -13.86
CA TRP A 89 12.59 3.74 -13.02
C TRP A 89 12.98 3.82 -11.53
N ILE A 90 13.80 2.89 -11.04
CA ILE A 90 14.33 2.91 -9.67
C ILE A 90 15.23 4.15 -9.47
N GLU A 91 16.19 4.40 -10.36
CA GLU A 91 17.08 5.57 -10.28
C GLU A 91 16.30 6.89 -10.34
N GLU A 92 15.27 6.96 -11.19
CA GLU A 92 14.36 8.11 -11.26
C GLU A 92 13.59 8.32 -9.96
N ALA A 93 13.09 7.23 -9.35
CA ALA A 93 12.39 7.28 -8.08
C ALA A 93 13.33 7.71 -6.95
N GLU A 94 14.55 7.17 -6.90
CA GLU A 94 15.58 7.51 -5.91
C GLU A 94 15.94 9.00 -5.97
N ARG A 95 16.14 9.56 -7.18
CA ARG A 95 16.42 10.99 -7.34
C ARG A 95 15.26 11.86 -6.86
N LYS A 96 14.02 11.50 -7.23
CA LYS A 96 12.82 12.22 -6.77
C LYS A 96 12.66 12.18 -5.26
N ILE A 97 13.00 11.06 -4.63
CA ILE A 97 12.98 10.93 -3.18
C ILE A 97 14.04 11.86 -2.58
N SER A 98 15.27 11.89 -3.10
CA SER A 98 16.32 12.82 -2.66
C SER A 98 15.89 14.29 -2.76
N ASP A 99 15.31 14.70 -3.89
CA ASP A 99 14.86 16.09 -4.06
C ASP A 99 13.72 16.46 -3.08
N LEU A 100 12.84 15.50 -2.78
CA LEU A 100 11.76 15.67 -1.81
C LEU A 100 12.29 15.73 -0.37
N GLU A 101 13.31 14.95 -0.03
CA GLU A 101 13.95 14.98 1.30
C GLU A 101 14.51 16.37 1.61
N ASP A 102 15.26 16.97 0.68
CA ASP A 102 15.79 18.33 0.82
C ASP A 102 14.66 19.36 1.00
N THR A 103 13.60 19.25 0.19
CA THR A 103 12.43 20.14 0.28
C THR A 103 11.71 20.01 1.62
N VAL A 104 11.64 18.80 2.19
CA VAL A 104 11.00 18.56 3.49
C VAL A 104 11.82 19.18 4.61
N ILE A 105 13.15 19.04 4.58
CA ILE A 105 14.05 19.66 5.57
C ILE A 105 13.91 21.18 5.55
N GLU A 106 13.91 21.80 4.37
CA GLU A 106 13.72 23.26 4.25
C GLU A 106 12.37 23.70 4.83
N LYS A 107 11.29 22.99 4.52
CA LYS A 107 9.95 23.28 5.05
C LYS A 107 9.91 23.17 6.57
N GLU A 108 10.52 22.13 7.15
CA GLU A 108 10.56 21.95 8.60
C GLU A 108 11.29 23.11 9.30
N GLU A 109 12.39 23.59 8.72
CA GLU A 109 13.10 24.76 9.25
C GLU A 109 12.26 26.04 9.18
N THR A 110 11.55 26.26 8.06
CA THR A 110 10.67 27.43 7.92
C THR A 110 9.49 27.38 8.88
N GLU A 111 8.93 26.19 9.13
CA GLU A 111 7.85 25.98 10.09
C GLU A 111 8.31 26.25 11.52
N LYS A 112 9.47 25.71 11.92
CA LYS A 112 10.07 26.02 13.23
C LYS A 112 10.27 27.52 13.45
N LYS A 113 10.62 28.28 12.41
CA LYS A 113 10.74 29.75 12.49
C LYS A 113 9.37 30.43 12.66
N ARG A 114 8.35 29.99 11.92
CA ARG A 114 6.97 30.48 12.05
C ARG A 114 6.41 30.21 13.45
N ASP A 115 6.62 29.02 13.99
CA ASP A 115 6.12 28.63 15.31
C ASP A 115 6.71 29.50 16.42
N LYS A 116 8.02 29.78 16.37
CA LYS A 116 8.67 30.71 17.31
C LYS A 116 8.08 32.11 17.22
N LEU A 117 7.77 32.58 16.02
CA LEU A 117 7.17 33.90 15.82
C LEU A 117 5.74 33.95 16.38
N ILE A 118 4.95 32.88 16.18
CA ILE A 118 3.60 32.76 16.75
C ILE A 118 3.66 32.77 18.28
N GLN A 119 4.55 31.98 18.88
CA GLN A 119 4.72 31.95 20.33
C GLN A 119 5.09 33.33 20.90
N GLU A 120 5.96 34.06 20.21
CA GLU A 120 6.35 35.40 20.63
C GLU A 120 5.19 36.39 20.49
N HIS A 121 4.44 36.34 19.39
CA HIS A 121 3.24 37.17 19.22
C HIS A 121 2.17 36.85 20.26
N GLU A 122 1.95 35.57 20.59
CA GLU A 122 1.03 35.16 21.66
C GLU A 122 1.48 35.68 23.04
N ARG A 123 2.80 35.70 23.30
CA ARG A 123 3.35 36.32 24.52
C ARG A 123 3.05 37.82 24.54
N ILE A 124 3.36 38.54 23.45
CA ILE A 124 3.12 39.98 23.33
C ILE A 124 1.63 40.32 23.48
N VAL A 125 0.73 39.55 22.86
CA VAL A 125 -0.73 39.76 22.97
C VAL A 125 -1.20 39.58 24.41
N ARG A 126 -0.67 38.58 25.13
CA ARG A 126 -0.98 38.41 26.56
C ARG A 126 -0.49 39.59 27.38
N GLU A 127 0.76 40.01 27.22
CA GLU A 127 1.34 41.15 27.93
C GLU A 127 0.59 42.46 27.67
N LEU A 128 0.21 42.71 26.41
CA LEU A 128 -0.60 43.87 26.05
C LEU A 128 -2.00 43.79 26.66
N SER A 129 -2.64 42.62 26.61
CA SER A 129 -3.94 42.39 27.26
C SER A 129 -3.87 42.68 28.76
N ASP A 130 -2.82 42.20 29.44
CA ASP A 130 -2.64 42.40 30.87
C ASP A 130 -2.37 43.87 31.20
N THR A 131 -1.58 44.55 30.36
CA THR A 131 -1.33 45.99 30.46
C THR A 131 -2.61 46.81 30.32
N ILE A 132 -3.43 46.52 29.29
CA ILE A 132 -4.70 47.21 29.05
C ILE A 132 -5.67 46.98 30.22
N LYS A 133 -5.65 45.79 30.82
CA LYS A 133 -6.54 45.42 31.93
C LYS A 133 -6.01 45.78 33.30
N GLN A 134 -4.81 46.36 33.42
CA GLN A 134 -4.14 46.60 34.69
C GLN A 134 -4.97 47.43 35.68
N ASN A 135 -5.77 48.39 35.17
CA ASN A 135 -6.63 49.26 35.99
C ASN A 135 -8.08 48.78 36.08
N ASN A 136 -8.42 47.64 35.46
CA ASN A 136 -9.79 47.14 35.42
C ASN A 136 -10.10 46.35 36.70
N ILE A 137 -11.25 46.65 37.32
CA ILE A 137 -11.75 45.94 38.50
C ILE A 137 -12.97 45.10 38.10
N CYS A 138 -13.00 43.83 38.50
CA CYS A 138 -14.12 42.93 38.26
C CYS A 138 -14.99 42.80 39.53
N ASN A 139 -16.19 43.35 39.49
CA ASN A 139 -17.18 43.20 40.56
C ASN A 139 -18.10 42.01 40.26
N ILE A 140 -18.14 41.04 41.18
CA ILE A 140 -18.91 39.79 41.03
C ILE A 140 -20.06 39.78 42.04
N GLY A 141 -21.17 39.15 41.69
CA GLY A 141 -22.30 38.95 42.60
C GLY A 141 -23.32 40.09 42.60
N ILE A 142 -23.15 41.10 41.75
CA ILE A 142 -24.09 42.22 41.60
C ILE A 142 -25.35 41.75 40.84
N PRO A 143 -26.55 41.80 41.47
CA PRO A 143 -27.82 41.50 40.79
C PRO A 143 -28.04 42.43 39.60
N LYS A 144 -28.70 41.96 38.53
CA LYS A 144 -28.93 42.78 37.33
C LYS A 144 -29.86 43.96 37.63
N GLU A 145 -30.76 43.78 38.59
CA GLU A 145 -31.76 44.75 38.99
C GLU A 145 -31.13 45.97 39.64
N GLU A 146 -29.98 45.82 40.31
CA GLU A 146 -29.24 46.92 40.93
C GLU A 146 -28.74 47.92 39.89
N GLU A 147 -28.42 47.49 38.68
CA GLU A 147 -28.00 48.41 37.60
C GLU A 147 -29.18 49.18 36.99
N ARG A 148 -30.43 48.80 37.30
CA ARG A 148 -31.62 49.38 36.67
C ARG A 148 -31.83 50.83 37.13
N GLY A 149 -31.67 51.77 36.21
CA GLY A 149 -31.93 53.20 36.42
C GLY A 149 -30.68 54.04 36.71
N LYS A 150 -29.74 53.53 37.51
CA LYS A 150 -28.47 54.21 37.85
C LYS A 150 -27.26 53.72 37.02
N GLY A 151 -27.39 52.63 36.26
CA GLY A 151 -26.31 52.07 35.44
C GLY A 151 -25.21 51.37 36.27
N ALA A 152 -24.21 50.81 35.58
CA ALA A 152 -23.10 50.12 36.23
C ALA A 152 -22.17 51.08 37.01
N GLU A 153 -22.00 52.30 36.52
CA GLU A 153 -21.22 53.35 37.20
C GLU A 153 -21.88 53.78 38.51
N GLY A 154 -23.19 54.07 38.50
CA GLY A 154 -23.91 54.45 39.72
C GLY A 154 -23.99 53.33 40.77
N VAL A 155 -23.99 52.06 40.35
CA VAL A 155 -23.81 50.94 41.29
C VAL A 155 -22.42 50.97 41.93
N LEU A 156 -21.37 51.23 41.14
CA LEU A 156 -20.00 51.29 41.66
C LEU A 156 -19.81 52.46 42.65
N GLU A 157 -20.35 53.63 42.35
CA GLU A 157 -20.34 54.79 43.25
C GLU A 157 -21.01 54.47 44.60
N GLN A 158 -22.16 53.81 44.57
CA GLN A 158 -22.86 53.39 45.80
C GLN A 158 -22.01 52.40 46.60
N ILE A 159 -21.40 51.41 45.94
CA ILE A 159 -20.52 50.44 46.61
C ILE A 159 -19.34 51.14 47.29
N ILE A 160 -18.71 52.11 46.62
CA ILE A 160 -17.60 52.89 47.19
C ILE A 160 -18.07 53.71 48.39
N ALA A 161 -19.21 54.39 48.30
CA ALA A 161 -19.75 55.20 49.39
C ALA A 161 -20.11 54.36 50.63
N GLU A 162 -20.70 53.18 50.43
CA GLU A 162 -21.11 52.28 51.51
C GLU A 162 -19.92 51.56 52.16
N ASN A 163 -18.95 51.07 51.37
CA ASN A 163 -17.87 50.23 51.87
C ASN A 163 -16.56 50.98 52.13
N PHE A 164 -16.29 52.06 51.39
CA PHE A 164 -15.05 52.83 51.45
C PHE A 164 -15.30 54.35 51.55
N PRO A 165 -15.99 54.81 52.61
CA PRO A 165 -16.44 56.20 52.71
C PRO A 165 -15.29 57.23 52.76
N ASN A 166 -14.07 56.81 53.09
CA ASN A 166 -12.89 57.68 53.07
C ASN A 166 -12.33 57.87 51.66
N LEU A 167 -12.44 56.86 50.78
CA LEU A 167 -11.95 56.96 49.40
C LEU A 167 -12.70 58.06 48.64
N GLY A 168 -14.03 58.10 48.75
CA GLY A 168 -14.85 59.12 48.08
C GLY A 168 -14.73 60.54 48.66
N ARG A 169 -14.09 60.73 49.82
CA ARG A 169 -13.88 62.06 50.43
C ARG A 169 -12.47 62.61 50.23
N GLU A 170 -11.46 61.73 50.25
CA GLU A 170 -10.06 62.12 50.19
C GLU A 170 -9.51 62.18 48.77
N ARG A 171 -10.12 61.47 47.81
CA ARG A 171 -9.69 61.46 46.41
C ARG A 171 -10.90 61.26 45.49
N GLU A 172 -10.96 62.02 44.40
CA GLU A 172 -11.95 61.80 43.36
C GLU A 172 -11.59 60.51 42.59
N VAL A 173 -12.51 59.54 42.55
CA VAL A 173 -12.35 58.29 41.81
C VAL A 173 -12.88 58.53 40.40
N GLU A 174 -11.99 58.62 39.42
CA GLU A 174 -12.37 58.76 38.02
C GLU A 174 -12.68 57.38 37.42
N ILE A 175 -13.92 57.19 36.98
CA ILE A 175 -14.37 55.97 36.30
C ILE A 175 -14.34 56.25 34.80
N GLN A 176 -13.45 55.59 34.07
CA GLN A 176 -13.35 55.77 32.61
C GLN A 176 -14.51 55.06 31.87
N GLU A 177 -14.84 53.84 32.29
CA GLU A 177 -15.94 53.06 31.74
C GLU A 177 -16.39 52.03 32.78
N ALA A 178 -17.71 51.87 32.94
CA ALA A 178 -18.29 50.79 33.71
C ALA A 178 -19.35 50.07 32.88
N GLN A 179 -19.18 48.77 32.70
CA GLN A 179 -20.13 47.96 31.94
C GLN A 179 -20.22 46.55 32.49
N ARG A 180 -21.41 45.96 32.34
CA ARG A 180 -21.62 44.55 32.67
C ARG A 180 -21.03 43.68 31.58
N THR A 181 -20.12 42.78 31.94
CA THR A 181 -19.58 41.79 31.00
C THR A 181 -20.73 40.97 30.39
N PRO A 182 -20.89 40.98 29.04
CA PRO A 182 -21.93 40.19 28.39
C PRO A 182 -21.79 38.71 28.76
N LEU A 183 -22.92 38.06 29.05
CA LEU A 183 -22.91 36.62 29.30
C LEU A 183 -22.50 35.92 27.99
N ARG A 184 -21.32 35.29 27.98
CA ARG A 184 -20.93 34.46 26.84
C ARG A 184 -21.76 33.18 26.87
N CYS A 185 -22.85 33.15 26.10
CA CYS A 185 -23.49 31.89 25.74
C CYS A 185 -22.53 31.16 24.78
N ASN A 186 -21.88 30.09 25.26
CA ASN A 186 -21.16 29.17 24.39
C ASN A 186 -22.19 28.43 23.53
N LEU A 187 -22.55 28.99 22.37
CA LEU A 187 -23.20 28.23 21.31
C LEU A 187 -22.10 27.35 20.71
N ASN A 188 -21.99 26.10 21.15
CA ASN A 188 -21.19 25.11 20.44
C ASN A 188 -21.82 24.90 19.05
N PRO A 189 -21.14 25.23 17.93
CA PRO A 189 -21.57 24.81 16.60
C PRO A 189 -20.87 23.48 16.31
N SER A 190 -21.33 22.40 16.94
CA SER A 190 -20.85 21.06 16.59
C SER A 190 -21.93 20.03 16.89
N SER A 191 -23.00 20.11 16.10
CA SER A 191 -23.97 19.06 15.90
C SER A 191 -24.62 19.28 14.54
N ALA A 192 -23.88 18.91 13.49
CA ALA A 192 -24.37 18.63 12.14
C ALA A 192 -23.42 17.63 11.49
#